data_AF-A0A099NTE0-F1
#
_entry.id   AF-A0A099NTE0-F1
#
_cell.length_a   1.000
_cell.length_b   1.000
_cell.length_c   1.000
_cell.angle_alpha   90.00
_cell.angle_beta   90.00
_cell.angle_gamma   90.00
#
_symmetry.space_group_name_H-M   'P 1'
#
loop_
_entity.id
_entity.type
_entity.pdbx_description
1 polymer ?
#
loop_
_entity_poly.entity_id
_entity_poly.type
_entity_poly.pdbx_seq_one_letter_code
_entity_poly.pdbx_strand_id
1 'polypeptide(L)'
;MLSIFNIGCAIGGVTLGKTGDMYGRKKGLMMTMVVYIVGIVIQIAAVKSWVQYFIGRIIAGIAVGSIAVLAPMFISETSPKAIRGTLVSCYQLMITGGIFLGYCTTYGTYHHYGDSRQWRIPLGLSFAWALFMILGMTFTPESPRFLVENDRIEEAKQSIAKSNKQDVNSEFVINEVNVIAEAIEFEKSVGNASWGELFTGKPKIFYRLMVGVILQSLQQLTGDNYFFYYGTTIFKAIGLDDSFETSIIFGVINFASTFLALWVVDRFGRRMTLMAGSFGMLVTLVIFASIG
;
A
#
# COMPACT_ATOMS: atom_id res chain seq x y z
N MET A 1 10.49 17.51 -7.87
CA MET A 1 9.31 17.61 -6.97
C MET A 1 8.72 16.25 -6.61
N LEU A 2 8.44 15.37 -7.58
CA LEU A 2 7.85 14.05 -7.35
C LEU A 2 8.69 13.14 -6.45
N SER A 3 10.03 13.16 -6.60
CA SER A 3 10.93 12.28 -5.86
C SER A 3 10.95 12.49 -4.35
N ILE A 4 10.58 13.68 -3.86
CA ILE A 4 10.60 13.97 -2.41
C ILE A 4 9.47 13.24 -1.67
N PHE A 5 8.39 12.93 -2.37
CA PHE A 5 7.32 12.07 -1.85
C PHE A 5 7.86 10.66 -1.57
N ASN A 6 8.66 10.11 -2.48
CA ASN A 6 9.26 8.78 -2.29
C ASN A 6 10.27 8.76 -1.14
N ILE A 7 11.03 9.84 -0.93
CA ILE A 7 11.90 10.00 0.25
C ILE A 7 11.06 10.01 1.53
N GLY A 8 9.95 10.75 1.53
CA GLY A 8 8.97 10.72 2.62
C GLY A 8 8.45 9.31 2.88
N CYS A 9 8.07 8.58 1.83
CA CYS A 9 7.61 7.19 1.95
C CYS A 9 8.67 6.26 2.56
N ALA A 10 9.93 6.40 2.15
CA ALA A 10 11.03 5.61 2.71
C ALA A 10 11.22 5.86 4.21
N ILE A 11 11.19 7.13 4.63
CA ILE A 11 11.28 7.51 6.05
C ILE A 11 10.06 6.99 6.81
N GLY A 12 8.85 7.17 6.27
CA GLY A 12 7.60 6.73 6.90
C GLY A 12 7.50 5.23 7.07
N GLY A 13 7.95 4.45 6.08
CA GLY A 13 7.97 2.99 6.15
C GLY A 13 8.85 2.48 7.31
N VAL A 14 9.97 3.15 7.59
CA VAL A 14 10.92 2.75 8.64
C VAL A 14 10.53 3.28 10.03
N THR A 15 10.09 4.53 10.11
CA THR A 15 9.90 5.23 11.40
C THR A 15 8.52 4.98 12.01
N LEU A 16 7.47 5.09 11.20
CA LEU A 16 6.08 4.95 11.64
C LEU A 16 5.59 3.50 11.57
N GLY A 17 6.29 2.62 10.84
CA GLY A 17 6.10 1.16 10.96
C GLY A 17 6.28 0.69 12.41
N LYS A 18 7.35 1.14 13.09
CA LYS A 18 7.59 0.87 14.52
C LYS A 18 6.51 1.44 15.44
N THR A 19 5.86 2.52 15.03
CA THR A 19 4.76 3.13 15.81
C THR A 19 3.53 2.24 15.76
N GLY A 20 3.24 1.58 14.62
CA GLY A 20 2.19 0.57 14.52
C GLY A 20 2.50 -0.69 15.33
N ASP A 21 3.78 -1.04 15.47
CA ASP A 21 4.21 -2.16 16.33
C ASP A 21 3.99 -1.85 17.82
N MET A 22 4.34 -0.63 18.26
CA MET A 22 4.22 -0.22 19.67
C MET A 22 2.78 0.11 20.13
N TYR A 23 2.01 0.85 19.33
CA TYR A 23 0.71 1.39 19.76
C TYR A 23 -0.49 0.57 19.27
N GLY A 24 -0.26 -0.45 18.44
CA GLY A 24 -1.29 -1.26 17.80
C GLY A 24 -1.52 -0.89 16.35
N ARG A 25 -1.87 -1.88 15.54
CA ARG A 25 -1.94 -1.77 14.07
C ARG A 25 -3.10 -0.86 13.65
N LYS A 26 -4.23 -0.92 14.34
CA LYS A 26 -5.41 -0.05 14.11
C LYS A 26 -5.09 1.40 14.47
N LYS A 27 -4.54 1.64 15.67
CA LYS A 27 -4.17 2.98 16.13
C LYS A 27 -3.05 3.58 15.28
N GLY A 28 -2.08 2.78 14.87
CA GLY A 28 -1.03 3.17 13.93
C GLY A 28 -1.59 3.64 12.58
N LEU A 29 -2.51 2.86 12.00
CA LEU A 29 -3.19 3.26 10.76
C LEU A 29 -4.01 4.55 10.91
N MET A 30 -4.77 4.70 12.01
CA MET A 30 -5.54 5.93 12.27
C MET A 30 -4.62 7.15 12.44
N MET A 31 -3.55 7.03 13.22
CA MET A 31 -2.56 8.12 13.40
C MET A 31 -1.94 8.52 12.07
N THR A 32 -1.63 7.54 11.22
CA THR A 32 -1.03 7.77 9.92
C THR A 32 -2.00 8.49 8.98
N MET A 33 -3.31 8.18 9.01
CA MET A 33 -4.32 8.94 8.28
C MET A 33 -4.43 10.39 8.74
N VAL A 34 -4.32 10.64 10.05
CA VAL A 34 -4.31 12.02 10.58
C VAL A 34 -3.09 12.79 10.05
N VAL A 35 -1.91 12.17 10.02
CA VAL A 35 -0.71 12.77 9.42
C VAL A 35 -0.91 13.03 7.92
N TYR A 36 -1.56 12.11 7.20
CA TYR A 36 -1.90 12.29 5.79
C TYR A 36 -2.84 13.50 5.57
N ILE A 37 -3.87 13.64 6.39
CA ILE A 37 -4.81 14.77 6.37
C ILE A 37 -4.07 16.08 6.59
N VAL A 38 -3.19 16.15 7.59
CA VAL A 38 -2.36 17.35 7.85
C VAL A 38 -1.50 17.68 6.63
N GLY A 39 -0.89 16.66 6.01
CA GLY A 39 -0.11 16.81 4.78
C GLY A 39 -0.93 17.38 3.61
N ILE A 40 -2.17 16.93 3.42
CA ILE A 40 -3.07 17.47 2.38
C ILE A 40 -3.49 18.91 2.69
N VAL A 41 -3.89 19.20 3.93
CA VAL A 41 -4.33 20.55 4.33
C VAL A 41 -3.21 21.56 4.10
N ILE A 42 -1.97 21.21 4.45
CA ILE A 42 -0.78 22.05 4.20
C ILE A 42 -0.57 22.28 2.69
N GLN A 43 -0.79 21.25 1.85
CA GLN A 43 -0.68 21.37 0.39
C GLN A 43 -1.77 22.26 -0.22
N ILE A 44 -3.02 22.14 0.23
CA ILE A 44 -4.14 22.95 -0.26
C ILE A 44 -4.00 24.41 0.19
N ALA A 45 -3.51 24.64 1.41
CA ALA A 45 -3.30 25.97 1.98
C ALA A 45 -2.06 26.70 1.41
N ALA A 46 -1.20 26.02 0.66
CA ALA A 46 -0.02 26.62 0.05
C ALA A 46 -0.44 27.50 -1.15
N VAL A 47 -0.54 28.82 -0.94
CA VAL A 47 -0.91 29.79 -1.99
C VAL A 47 0.28 30.60 -2.51
N LYS A 48 1.31 30.87 -1.68
CA LYS A 48 2.41 31.79 -2.04
C LYS A 48 3.84 31.24 -1.86
N SER A 49 4.03 30.12 -1.15
CA SER A 49 5.38 29.57 -0.89
C SER A 49 5.49 28.12 -1.36
N TRP A 50 6.40 27.89 -2.30
CA TRP A 50 6.73 26.57 -2.84
C TRP A 50 7.24 25.63 -1.73
N VAL A 51 7.90 26.19 -0.70
CA VAL A 51 8.42 25.44 0.45
C VAL A 51 7.30 24.79 1.26
N GLN A 52 6.15 25.47 1.40
CA GLN A 52 5.01 24.93 2.14
C GLN A 52 4.40 23.72 1.42
N TYR A 53 4.28 23.78 0.10
CA TYR A 53 3.84 22.64 -0.71
C TYR A 53 4.83 21.46 -0.61
N PHE A 54 6.12 21.76 -0.56
CA PHE A 54 7.19 20.76 -0.36
C PHE A 54 7.06 20.02 0.97
N ILE A 55 6.90 20.75 2.07
CA ILE A 55 6.74 20.17 3.41
C ILE A 55 5.48 19.29 3.45
N GLY A 56 4.37 19.77 2.89
CA GLY A 56 3.13 19.00 2.82
C GLY A 56 3.29 17.68 2.04
N ARG A 57 4.06 17.68 0.95
CA ARG A 57 4.39 16.47 0.18
C ARG A 57 5.25 15.46 0.95
N ILE A 58 6.20 15.94 1.76
CA ILE A 58 7.02 15.07 2.62
C ILE A 58 6.13 14.42 3.68
N ILE A 59 5.29 15.21 4.36
CA ILE A 59 4.39 14.71 5.40
C ILE A 59 3.39 13.70 4.83
N ALA A 60 2.78 14.01 3.69
CA ALA A 60 1.88 13.07 3.01
C ALA A 60 2.62 11.80 2.55
N GLY A 61 3.87 11.93 2.07
CA GLY A 61 4.72 10.79 1.70
C GLY A 61 5.04 9.90 2.89
N ILE A 62 5.41 10.50 4.03
CA ILE A 62 5.62 9.78 5.29
C ILE A 62 4.37 8.95 5.63
N ALA A 63 3.19 9.55 5.56
CA ALA A 63 1.96 8.83 5.85
C ALA A 63 1.71 7.67 4.87
N VAL A 64 1.82 7.91 3.55
CA VAL A 64 1.60 6.87 2.53
C VAL A 64 2.59 5.71 2.66
N GLY A 65 3.87 6.00 2.94
CA GLY A 65 4.88 4.97 3.17
C GLY A 65 4.55 4.08 4.37
N SER A 66 4.04 4.65 5.45
CA SER A 66 3.62 3.88 6.63
C SER A 66 2.36 3.06 6.37
N ILE A 67 1.38 3.60 5.63
CA ILE A 67 0.18 2.87 5.22
C ILE A 67 0.55 1.66 4.36
N ALA A 68 1.49 1.84 3.42
CA ALA A 68 1.94 0.77 2.53
C ALA A 68 2.56 -0.42 3.27
N VAL A 69 3.08 -0.22 4.49
CA VAL A 69 3.59 -1.30 5.36
C VAL A 69 2.50 -1.82 6.30
N LEU A 70 1.78 -0.93 6.99
CA LEU A 70 0.82 -1.29 8.03
C LEU A 70 -0.47 -1.90 7.47
N ALA A 71 -0.96 -1.44 6.31
CA ALA A 71 -2.20 -1.94 5.72
C ALA A 71 -2.12 -3.42 5.30
N PRO A 72 -1.15 -3.86 4.47
CA PRO A 72 -1.06 -5.28 4.12
C PRO A 72 -0.71 -6.15 5.33
N MET A 73 0.04 -5.64 6.31
CA MET A 73 0.32 -6.33 7.56
C MET A 73 -0.97 -6.54 8.36
N PHE A 74 -1.75 -5.49 8.61
CA PHE A 74 -3.03 -5.57 9.33
C PHE A 74 -4.02 -6.52 8.65
N ILE A 75 -4.11 -6.45 7.31
CA ILE A 75 -4.92 -7.39 6.52
C ILE A 75 -4.40 -8.81 6.75
N SER A 76 -3.10 -9.05 6.65
CA SER A 76 -2.53 -10.39 6.82
C SER A 76 -2.73 -10.97 8.22
N GLU A 77 -2.74 -10.14 9.26
CA GLU A 77 -2.91 -10.57 10.66
C GLU A 77 -4.38 -10.80 11.03
N THR A 78 -5.31 -10.08 10.41
CA THR A 78 -6.75 -10.21 10.68
C THR A 78 -7.42 -11.26 9.77
N SER A 79 -6.79 -11.59 8.64
CA SER A 79 -7.34 -12.51 7.64
C SER A 79 -7.12 -13.98 7.99
N PRO A 80 -8.15 -14.85 7.80
CA PRO A 80 -8.01 -16.30 7.90
C PRO A 80 -6.95 -16.83 6.94
N LYS A 81 -6.22 -17.87 7.36
CA LYS A 81 -5.12 -18.46 6.57
C LYS A 81 -5.52 -18.83 5.14
N ALA A 82 -6.76 -19.29 4.93
CA ALA A 82 -7.25 -19.74 3.62
C ALA A 82 -7.45 -18.60 2.60
N ILE A 83 -7.90 -17.42 3.03
CA ILE A 83 -8.25 -16.30 2.14
C ILE A 83 -7.29 -15.11 2.25
N ARG A 84 -6.27 -15.21 3.09
CA ARG A 84 -5.26 -14.17 3.31
C ARG A 84 -4.61 -13.69 2.01
N GLY A 85 -4.27 -14.62 1.12
CA GLY A 85 -3.69 -14.29 -0.19
C GLY A 85 -4.62 -13.37 -1.00
N THR A 86 -5.89 -13.76 -1.11
CA THR A 86 -6.92 -13.00 -1.82
C THR A 86 -7.18 -11.63 -1.19
N LEU A 87 -7.20 -11.52 0.14
CA LEU A 87 -7.42 -10.24 0.83
C LEU A 87 -6.25 -9.27 0.66
N VAL A 88 -5.01 -9.75 0.70
CA VAL A 88 -3.82 -8.93 0.39
C VAL A 88 -3.82 -8.52 -1.09
N SER A 89 -4.27 -9.40 -1.97
CA SER A 89 -4.47 -9.10 -3.39
C SER A 89 -5.55 -8.04 -3.64
N CYS A 90 -6.64 -8.06 -2.87
CA CYS A 90 -7.67 -7.01 -2.92
C CYS A 90 -7.12 -5.64 -2.53
N TYR A 91 -6.13 -5.56 -1.64
CA TYR A 91 -5.46 -4.30 -1.32
C TYR A 91 -4.77 -3.71 -2.56
N GLN A 92 -4.04 -4.51 -3.34
CA GLN A 92 -3.45 -4.05 -4.60
C GLN A 92 -4.52 -3.60 -5.61
N LEU A 93 -5.64 -4.34 -5.70
CA LEU A 93 -6.77 -3.97 -6.55
C LEU A 93 -7.37 -2.60 -6.16
N MET A 94 -7.45 -2.31 -4.86
CA MET A 94 -7.94 -1.01 -4.38
C MET A 94 -6.94 0.12 -4.68
N ILE A 95 -5.63 -0.15 -4.69
CA ILE A 95 -4.64 0.83 -5.14
C ILE A 95 -4.86 1.19 -6.61
N THR A 96 -4.99 0.20 -7.49
CA THR A 96 -5.16 0.45 -8.93
C THR A 96 -6.52 1.08 -9.23
N GLY A 97 -7.56 0.69 -8.50
CA GLY A 97 -8.87 1.37 -8.54
C GLY A 97 -8.81 2.82 -8.07
N GLY A 98 -8.04 3.12 -7.03
CA GLY A 98 -7.81 4.48 -6.55
C GLY A 98 -7.07 5.35 -7.57
N ILE A 99 -6.07 4.80 -8.25
CA ILE A 99 -5.36 5.49 -9.34
C ILE A 99 -6.32 5.78 -10.50
N PHE A 100 -7.14 4.79 -10.89
CA PHE A 100 -8.15 4.95 -11.94
C PHE A 100 -9.18 6.03 -11.60
N LEU A 101 -9.73 6.03 -10.38
CA LEU A 101 -10.64 7.08 -9.90
C LEU A 101 -9.94 8.45 -9.88
N GLY A 102 -8.66 8.50 -9.50
CA GLY A 102 -7.84 9.71 -9.56
C GLY A 102 -7.74 10.28 -10.98
N TYR A 103 -7.52 9.43 -11.99
CA TYR A 103 -7.51 9.84 -13.39
C TYR A 103 -8.88 10.31 -13.88
N CYS A 104 -9.96 9.59 -13.54
CA CYS A 104 -11.33 10.01 -13.88
C CYS A 104 -11.67 11.39 -13.29
N THR A 105 -11.31 11.60 -12.03
CA THR A 105 -11.54 12.88 -11.34
C THR A 105 -10.73 14.00 -11.99
N THR A 106 -9.46 13.72 -12.34
CA THR A 106 -8.58 14.70 -12.97
C THR A 106 -9.08 15.11 -14.35
N TYR A 107 -9.50 14.14 -15.18
CA TYR A 107 -10.11 14.40 -16.49
C TYR A 107 -11.40 15.22 -16.37
N GLY A 108 -12.30 14.83 -15.46
CA GLY A 108 -13.54 15.57 -15.21
C GLY A 108 -13.30 17.01 -14.76
N THR A 109 -12.25 17.26 -13.97
CA THR A 109 -11.89 18.64 -13.57
C THR A 109 -11.18 19.44 -14.64
N TYR A 110 -10.48 18.79 -15.58
CA TYR A 110 -9.69 19.45 -16.62
C TYR A 110 -10.56 20.16 -17.65
N HIS A 111 -11.61 19.51 -18.15
CA HIS A 111 -12.50 20.10 -19.16
C HIS A 111 -13.44 21.18 -18.60
N HIS A 112 -13.72 21.16 -17.29
CA HIS A 112 -14.68 22.06 -16.66
C HIS A 112 -14.07 23.30 -15.98
N TYR A 113 -12.78 23.29 -15.61
CA TYR A 113 -12.16 24.37 -14.86
C TYR A 113 -10.72 24.67 -15.32
N GLY A 114 -10.48 25.87 -15.88
CA GLY A 114 -9.13 26.37 -16.23
C GLY A 114 -8.38 27.08 -15.08
N ASP A 115 -8.89 26.98 -13.84
CA ASP A 115 -8.40 27.72 -12.66
C ASP A 115 -7.67 26.81 -11.65
N SER A 116 -7.13 27.41 -10.57
CA SER A 116 -6.55 26.72 -9.40
C SER A 116 -7.44 25.64 -8.75
N ARG A 117 -8.71 25.52 -9.13
CA ARG A 117 -9.63 24.47 -8.68
C ARG A 117 -9.28 23.10 -9.25
N GLN A 118 -8.65 23.04 -10.43
CA GLN A 118 -8.33 21.80 -11.12
C GLN A 118 -7.44 20.84 -10.31
N TRP A 119 -6.46 21.37 -9.57
CA TRP A 119 -5.57 20.54 -8.74
C TRP A 119 -6.05 20.40 -7.29
N ARG A 120 -6.90 21.31 -6.81
CA ARG A 120 -7.44 21.28 -5.43
C ARG A 120 -8.59 20.30 -5.25
N ILE A 121 -9.44 20.12 -6.26
CA ILE A 121 -10.58 19.20 -6.20
C ILE A 121 -10.12 17.74 -6.03
N PRO A 122 -9.16 17.21 -6.82
CA PRO A 122 -8.65 15.86 -6.60
C PRO A 122 -8.01 15.69 -5.21
N LEU A 123 -7.27 16.69 -4.72
CA LEU A 123 -6.71 16.66 -3.37
C LEU A 123 -7.79 16.68 -2.27
N GLY A 124 -8.86 17.45 -2.46
CA GLY A 124 -10.01 17.46 -1.56
C GLY A 124 -10.76 16.13 -1.55
N LEU A 125 -10.84 15.45 -2.69
CA LEU A 125 -11.41 14.10 -2.76
C LEU A 125 -10.55 13.09 -1.98
N SER A 126 -9.22 13.17 -2.09
CA SER A 126 -8.31 12.35 -1.28
C SER A 126 -8.47 12.59 0.22
N PHE A 127 -8.75 13.82 0.64
CA PHE A 127 -9.09 14.13 2.04
C PHE A 127 -10.39 13.43 2.46
N ALA A 128 -11.43 13.45 1.62
CA ALA A 128 -12.69 12.77 1.91
C ALA A 128 -12.49 11.25 2.06
N TRP A 129 -11.69 10.62 1.19
CA TRP A 129 -11.33 9.21 1.31
C TRP A 129 -10.53 8.89 2.59
N ALA A 130 -9.60 9.76 2.99
CA ALA A 130 -8.86 9.60 4.22
C ALA A 130 -9.79 9.65 5.45
N LEU A 131 -10.76 10.56 5.46
CA LEU A 131 -11.76 10.65 6.53
C LEU A 131 -12.66 9.40 6.58
N PHE A 132 -13.13 8.94 5.41
CA PHE A 132 -13.89 7.71 5.28
C PHE A 132 -13.11 6.51 5.84
N MET A 133 -11.81 6.42 5.56
CA MET A 133 -10.96 5.37 6.10
C MET A 133 -10.81 5.47 7.63
N ILE A 134 -10.64 6.66 8.21
CA ILE A 134 -10.60 6.83 9.67
C ILE A 134 -11.90 6.33 10.30
N LEU A 135 -13.05 6.74 9.75
CA LEU A 135 -14.35 6.30 10.23
C LEU A 135 -14.52 4.79 10.10
N GLY A 136 -14.20 4.20 8.95
CA GLY A 136 -14.25 2.75 8.73
C GLY A 136 -13.36 1.99 9.72
N MET A 137 -12.18 2.54 10.02
CA MET A 137 -11.26 1.96 10.99
C MET A 137 -11.80 2.03 12.42
N THR A 138 -12.69 2.96 12.78
CA THR A 138 -13.27 2.93 14.14
C THR A 138 -14.07 1.66 14.41
N PHE A 139 -14.73 1.09 13.38
CA PHE A 139 -15.58 -0.10 13.49
C PHE A 139 -14.82 -1.43 13.46
N THR A 140 -13.61 -1.47 12.92
CA THR A 140 -12.79 -2.69 12.83
C THR A 140 -12.17 -3.05 14.18
N PRO A 141 -12.12 -4.35 14.52
CA PRO A 141 -11.41 -4.81 15.72
C PRO A 141 -9.89 -4.66 15.54
N GLU A 142 -9.15 -4.65 16.64
CA GLU A 142 -7.69 -4.59 16.63
C GLU A 142 -7.09 -5.91 16.12
N SER A 143 -5.86 -5.88 15.60
CA SER A 143 -5.17 -7.09 15.13
C SER A 143 -5.10 -8.15 16.25
N PRO A 144 -5.58 -9.39 16.02
CA PRO A 144 -5.49 -10.46 17.00
C PRO A 144 -4.05 -10.75 17.44
N ARG A 145 -3.10 -10.67 16.51
CA ARG A 145 -1.67 -10.89 16.79
C ARG A 145 -1.13 -9.87 17.79
N PHE A 146 -1.46 -8.59 17.59
CA PHE A 146 -1.05 -7.53 18.52
C PHE A 146 -1.67 -7.70 19.92
N LEU A 147 -2.93 -8.14 19.99
CA LEU A 147 -3.61 -8.37 21.26
C LEU A 147 -2.97 -9.53 22.04
N VAL A 148 -2.60 -10.62 21.37
CA VAL A 148 -1.87 -11.74 21.99
C VAL A 148 -0.45 -11.33 22.41
N GLU A 149 0.23 -10.51 21.60
CA GLU A 149 1.58 -10.00 21.91
C GLU A 149 1.62 -9.18 23.21
N ASN A 150 0.55 -8.42 23.48
CA ASN A 150 0.33 -7.61 24.69
C ASN A 150 -0.40 -8.34 25.83
N ASP A 151 -0.43 -9.68 25.82
CA ASP A 151 -1.06 -10.52 26.86
C ASP A 151 -2.59 -10.30 27.03
N ARG A 152 -3.26 -9.71 26.03
CA ARG A 152 -4.72 -9.45 26.00
C ARG A 152 -5.46 -10.55 25.24
N ILE A 153 -5.34 -11.79 25.72
CA ILE A 153 -5.87 -13.01 25.07
C ILE A 153 -7.40 -12.95 24.88
N GLU A 154 -8.14 -12.43 25.85
CA GLU A 154 -9.60 -12.41 25.78
C GLU A 154 -10.13 -11.46 24.70
N GLU A 155 -9.47 -10.32 24.52
CA GLU A 155 -9.78 -9.40 23.43
C GLU A 155 -9.36 -9.96 22.07
N ALA A 156 -8.27 -10.74 22.01
CA ALA A 156 -7.86 -11.43 20.81
C ALA A 156 -8.92 -12.44 20.34
N LYS A 157 -9.52 -13.20 21.26
CA LYS A 157 -10.65 -14.09 20.96
C LYS A 157 -11.84 -13.30 20.41
N GLN A 158 -12.20 -12.18 21.05
CA GLN A 158 -13.29 -11.32 20.57
C GLN A 158 -13.02 -10.74 19.16
N SER A 159 -11.77 -10.35 18.87
CA SER A 159 -11.38 -9.85 17.55
C SER A 159 -11.51 -10.92 16.46
N ILE A 160 -11.05 -12.14 16.72
CA ILE A 160 -11.15 -13.28 15.80
C ILE A 160 -12.61 -13.72 15.63
N ALA A 161 -13.37 -13.80 16.72
CA ALA A 161 -14.80 -14.11 16.71
C ALA A 161 -15.59 -13.11 15.86
N LYS A 162 -15.34 -11.81 16.04
CA LYS A 162 -15.98 -10.74 15.25
C LYS A 162 -15.59 -10.79 13.77
N SER A 163 -14.32 -11.06 13.48
CA SER A 163 -13.81 -11.13 12.10
C SER A 163 -14.31 -12.36 11.33
N ASN A 164 -14.42 -13.50 12.02
CA ASN A 164 -14.89 -14.77 11.45
C ASN A 164 -16.40 -15.01 11.60
N LYS A 165 -17.13 -14.08 12.25
CA LYS A 165 -18.56 -14.22 12.60
C LYS A 165 -18.87 -15.53 13.33
N GLN A 166 -17.98 -15.93 14.24
CA GLN A 166 -18.16 -17.12 15.09
C GLN A 166 -18.30 -16.72 16.56
N ASP A 167 -18.76 -17.67 17.38
CA ASP A 167 -18.80 -17.49 18.83
C ASP A 167 -17.37 -17.41 19.42
N VAL A 168 -17.21 -16.60 20.46
CA VAL A 168 -15.94 -16.37 21.16
C VAL A 168 -15.36 -17.68 21.73
N ASN A 169 -16.23 -18.63 22.11
CA ASN A 169 -15.86 -19.93 22.68
C ASN A 169 -15.86 -21.07 21.65
N SER A 170 -16.00 -20.78 20.36
CA SER A 170 -15.90 -21.81 19.32
C SER A 170 -14.50 -22.41 19.29
N GLU A 171 -14.41 -23.73 19.06
CA GLU A 171 -13.15 -24.47 18.99
C GLU A 171 -12.20 -23.88 17.93
N PHE A 172 -12.75 -23.35 16.84
CA PHE A 172 -12.00 -22.65 15.80
C PHE A 172 -11.30 -21.39 16.32
N VAL A 173 -12.00 -20.53 17.06
CA VAL A 173 -11.44 -19.28 17.62
C VAL A 173 -10.35 -19.60 18.65
N ILE A 174 -10.60 -20.57 19.52
CA ILE A 174 -9.63 -21.00 20.53
C ILE A 174 -8.37 -21.55 19.86
N ASN A 175 -8.53 -22.38 18.83
CA ASN A 175 -7.41 -22.95 18.08
C ASN A 175 -6.60 -21.86 17.33
N GLU A 176 -7.26 -20.89 16.70
CA GLU A 176 -6.53 -19.77 16.06
C GLU A 176 -5.74 -18.93 17.08
N VAL A 177 -6.32 -18.63 18.25
CA VAL A 177 -5.62 -17.90 19.31
C VAL A 177 -4.42 -18.69 19.82
N ASN A 178 -4.57 -20.00 20.05
CA ASN A 178 -3.49 -20.86 20.52
C ASN A 178 -2.34 -20.91 19.49
N VAL A 179 -2.65 -21.07 18.21
CA VAL A 179 -1.61 -21.08 17.15
C VAL A 179 -0.88 -19.74 17.06
N ILE A 180 -1.58 -18.62 17.28
CA ILE A 180 -0.95 -17.29 17.33
C ILE A 180 -0.08 -17.16 18.60
N ALA A 181 -0.56 -17.63 19.75
CA ALA A 181 0.17 -17.59 21.01
C ALA A 181 1.45 -18.44 20.95
N GLU A 182 1.36 -19.67 20.44
CA GLU A 182 2.52 -20.55 20.22
C GLU A 182 3.55 -19.92 19.28
N ALA A 183 3.09 -19.28 18.19
CA ALA A 183 3.98 -18.59 17.26
C ALA A 183 4.71 -17.42 17.93
N ILE A 184 4.02 -16.63 18.76
CA ILE A 184 4.60 -15.49 19.48
C ILE A 184 5.54 -15.97 20.59
N GLU A 185 5.19 -17.04 21.31
CA GLU A 185 6.04 -17.63 22.34
C GLU A 185 7.32 -18.21 21.73
N PHE A 186 7.21 -18.87 20.57
CA PHE A 186 8.36 -19.29 19.79
C PHE A 186 9.23 -18.09 19.37
N GLU A 187 8.63 -17.01 18.84
CA GLU A 187 9.36 -15.77 18.51
C GLU A 187 10.06 -15.15 19.72
N LYS A 188 9.39 -15.08 20.89
CA LYS A 188 9.99 -14.59 22.16
C LYS A 188 11.14 -15.49 22.63
N SER A 189 11.02 -16.81 22.45
CA SER A 189 12.06 -17.79 22.84
C SER A 189 13.33 -17.71 21.97
N VAL A 190 13.19 -17.29 20.72
CA VAL A 190 14.30 -17.07 19.77
C VAL A 190 15.04 -15.75 20.04
N GLY A 191 14.41 -14.82 20.76
CA GLY A 191 14.99 -13.54 21.18
C GLY A 191 14.65 -12.37 20.25
N ASN A 192 14.94 -11.14 20.71
CA ASN A 192 14.72 -9.93 19.92
C ASN A 192 15.74 -9.84 18.78
N ALA A 193 15.27 -10.01 17.54
CA ALA A 193 16.10 -9.89 16.35
C ALA A 193 16.75 -8.50 16.28
N SER A 194 18.08 -8.44 16.43
CA SER A 194 18.83 -7.17 16.33
C SER A 194 19.09 -6.82 14.87
N TRP A 195 19.19 -5.52 14.54
CA TRP A 195 19.57 -5.05 13.19
C TRP A 195 20.90 -5.67 12.71
N GLY A 196 21.78 -6.07 13.64
CA GLY A 196 23.01 -6.80 13.34
C GLY A 196 22.79 -8.25 12.91
N GLU A 197 21.80 -8.95 13.45
CA GLU A 197 21.48 -10.35 13.09
C GLU A 197 20.88 -10.47 11.69
N LEU A 198 20.38 -9.37 11.15
CA LEU A 198 19.96 -9.24 9.76
C LEU A 198 21.11 -9.54 8.78
N PHE A 199 22.35 -9.22 9.17
CA PHE A 199 23.57 -9.47 8.41
C PHE A 199 24.30 -10.76 8.83
N THR A 200 24.14 -11.19 10.09
CA THR A 200 24.92 -12.30 10.67
C THR A 200 24.17 -13.67 10.68
N GLY A 201 22.84 -13.71 10.61
CA GLY A 201 22.05 -14.85 11.15
C GLY A 201 21.53 -15.92 10.17
N LYS A 202 21.81 -17.20 10.52
CA LYS A 202 21.10 -18.42 10.05
C LYS A 202 19.68 -18.52 10.65
N PRO A 203 18.72 -19.20 9.99
CA PRO A 203 18.78 -19.72 8.65
C PRO A 203 18.21 -18.69 7.66
N LYS A 204 19.07 -18.20 6.77
CA LYS A 204 18.71 -17.46 5.53
C LYS A 204 17.89 -16.17 5.73
N ILE A 205 17.97 -15.48 6.87
CA ILE A 205 17.31 -14.18 7.05
C ILE A 205 17.91 -13.16 6.07
N PHE A 206 19.25 -13.13 5.95
CA PHE A 206 19.93 -12.30 4.96
C PHE A 206 19.50 -12.61 3.51
N TYR A 207 19.36 -13.90 3.16
CA TYR A 207 18.88 -14.28 1.83
C TYR A 207 17.43 -13.84 1.60
N ARG A 208 16.53 -13.98 2.59
CA ARG A 208 15.14 -13.52 2.50
C ARG A 208 15.07 -11.99 2.37
N LEU A 209 15.88 -11.27 3.14
CA LEU A 209 16.00 -9.82 3.03
C LEU A 209 16.50 -9.42 1.64
N MET A 210 17.59 -10.02 1.17
CA MET A 210 18.17 -9.73 -0.15
C MET A 210 17.19 -10.05 -1.28
N VAL A 211 16.49 -11.18 -1.23
CA VAL A 211 15.44 -11.49 -2.21
C VAL A 211 14.33 -10.43 -2.17
N GLY A 212 13.88 -10.00 -1.00
CA GLY A 212 12.87 -8.94 -0.87
C GLY A 212 13.36 -7.60 -1.40
N VAL A 213 14.57 -7.18 -1.05
CA VAL A 213 15.19 -5.93 -1.50
C VAL A 213 15.41 -5.95 -3.01
N ILE A 214 15.95 -7.05 -3.57
CA ILE A 214 16.17 -7.20 -5.01
C ILE A 214 14.83 -7.20 -5.75
N LEU A 215 13.83 -7.96 -5.28
CA LEU A 215 12.53 -8.00 -5.93
C LEU A 215 11.85 -6.63 -5.94
N GLN A 216 11.87 -5.89 -4.82
CA GLN A 216 11.30 -4.54 -4.77
C GLN A 216 12.10 -3.53 -5.59
N SER A 217 13.44 -3.66 -5.61
CA SER A 217 14.29 -2.80 -6.45
C SER A 217 14.03 -3.06 -7.93
N LEU A 218 13.96 -4.33 -8.35
CA LEU A 218 13.62 -4.72 -9.71
C LEU A 218 12.22 -4.25 -10.09
N GLN A 219 11.23 -4.36 -9.20
CA GLN A 219 9.89 -3.84 -9.43
C GLN A 219 9.92 -2.35 -9.76
N GLN A 220 10.66 -1.54 -9.00
CA GLN A 220 10.78 -0.10 -9.27
C GLN A 220 11.57 0.20 -10.55
N LEU A 221 12.62 -0.59 -10.83
CA LEU A 221 13.45 -0.44 -12.04
C LEU A 221 12.73 -0.80 -13.34
N THR A 222 11.58 -1.48 -13.28
CA THR A 222 10.72 -1.67 -14.46
C THR A 222 10.23 -0.35 -15.07
N GLY A 223 10.29 0.75 -14.30
CA GLY A 223 9.85 2.06 -14.77
C GLY A 223 8.35 2.28 -14.65
N ASP A 224 7.62 1.44 -13.92
CA ASP A 224 6.17 1.56 -13.73
C ASP A 224 5.78 2.97 -13.24
N ASN A 225 6.44 3.46 -12.19
CA ASN A 225 6.24 4.82 -11.68
C ASN A 225 6.56 5.93 -12.71
N TYR A 226 7.48 5.70 -13.64
CA TYR A 226 7.79 6.65 -14.70
C TYR A 226 6.60 6.82 -15.65
N PHE A 227 5.96 5.72 -16.07
CA PHE A 227 4.75 5.76 -16.89
C PHE A 227 3.56 6.37 -16.14
N PHE A 228 3.41 6.09 -14.84
CA PHE A 228 2.35 6.72 -14.03
C PHE A 228 2.53 8.24 -13.86
N TYR A 229 3.75 8.72 -13.65
CA TYR A 229 3.99 10.16 -13.43
C TYR A 229 4.08 10.97 -14.72
N TYR A 230 4.66 10.39 -15.77
CA TYR A 230 4.94 11.09 -17.03
C TYR A 230 4.10 10.60 -18.20
N GLY A 231 3.16 9.67 -17.99
CA GLY A 231 2.31 9.11 -19.05
C GLY A 231 1.64 10.19 -19.90
N THR A 232 0.99 11.18 -19.27
CA THR A 232 0.38 12.33 -19.96
C THR A 232 1.38 13.08 -20.86
N THR A 233 2.62 13.24 -20.39
CA THR A 233 3.67 13.99 -21.12
C THR A 233 4.23 13.18 -22.28
N ILE A 234 4.43 11.87 -22.08
CA ILE A 234 4.92 10.94 -23.10
C ILE A 234 3.88 10.81 -24.22
N PHE A 235 2.60 10.61 -23.87
CA PHE A 235 1.54 10.50 -24.87
C PHE A 235 1.31 11.80 -25.64
N LYS A 236 1.51 12.95 -24.99
CA LYS A 236 1.53 14.25 -25.67
C LYS A 236 2.69 14.38 -26.65
N ALA A 237 3.88 13.90 -26.29
CA ALA A 237 5.06 13.92 -27.15
C ALA A 237 4.91 13.03 -28.39
N ILE A 238 4.11 11.97 -28.31
CA ILE A 238 3.82 11.05 -29.44
C ILE A 238 2.71 11.59 -30.37
N GLY A 239 2.11 12.74 -30.05
CA GLY A 239 1.14 13.42 -30.92
C GLY A 239 -0.33 13.01 -30.71
N LEU A 240 -0.67 12.43 -29.56
CA LEU A 240 -2.07 12.23 -29.17
C LEU A 240 -2.65 13.55 -28.61
N ASP A 241 -3.68 14.07 -29.27
CA ASP A 241 -4.30 15.38 -28.97
C ASP A 241 -4.87 15.49 -27.55
N ASP A 242 -5.37 14.40 -26.97
CA ASP A 242 -5.98 14.39 -25.63
C ASP A 242 -5.20 13.55 -24.61
N SER A 243 -4.18 14.15 -24.02
CA SER A 243 -3.25 13.49 -23.07
C SER A 243 -3.94 12.92 -21.82
N PHE A 244 -5.13 13.42 -21.46
CA PHE A 244 -5.89 12.98 -20.30
C PHE A 244 -6.75 11.75 -20.59
N GLU A 245 -7.30 11.60 -21.81
CA GLU A 245 -8.03 10.38 -22.20
C GLU A 245 -7.11 9.17 -22.20
N THR A 246 -5.88 9.33 -22.70
CA THR A 246 -4.87 8.26 -22.69
C THR A 246 -4.50 7.84 -21.27
N SER A 247 -4.54 8.75 -20.30
CA SER A 247 -4.29 8.42 -18.89
C SER A 247 -5.43 7.64 -18.25
N ILE A 248 -6.68 7.93 -18.64
CA ILE A 248 -7.83 7.09 -18.26
C ILE A 248 -7.69 5.70 -18.85
N ILE A 249 -7.37 5.58 -20.15
CA ILE A 249 -7.16 4.29 -20.81
C ILE A 249 -6.06 3.50 -20.10
N PHE A 250 -4.94 4.14 -19.77
CA PHE A 250 -3.87 3.51 -18.99
C PHE A 250 -4.35 3.05 -17.60
N GLY A 251 -5.15 3.85 -16.91
CA GLY A 251 -5.79 3.48 -15.64
C GLY A 251 -6.74 2.30 -15.75
N VAL A 252 -7.58 2.25 -16.81
CA VAL A 252 -8.49 1.12 -17.09
C VAL A 252 -7.70 -0.15 -17.35
N ILE A 253 -6.67 -0.08 -18.19
CA ILE A 253 -5.80 -1.23 -18.50
C ILE A 253 -5.10 -1.71 -17.23
N ASN A 254 -4.60 -0.80 -16.39
CA ASN A 254 -3.96 -1.14 -15.13
C ASN A 254 -4.94 -1.83 -14.15
N PHE A 255 -6.16 -1.29 -14.02
CA PHE A 255 -7.19 -1.88 -13.16
C PHE A 255 -7.65 -3.26 -13.67
N ALA A 256 -7.95 -3.38 -14.97
CA ALA A 256 -8.36 -4.63 -15.60
C ALA A 256 -7.27 -5.70 -15.58
N SER A 257 -6.02 -5.32 -15.85
CA SER A 257 -4.87 -6.23 -15.76
C SER A 257 -4.61 -6.70 -14.33
N THR A 258 -4.95 -5.90 -13.32
CA THR A 258 -4.86 -6.33 -11.92
C THR A 258 -5.80 -7.50 -11.66
N PHE A 259 -7.05 -7.47 -12.13
CA PHE A 259 -7.96 -8.62 -12.00
C PHE A 259 -7.42 -9.88 -12.67
N LEU A 260 -6.88 -9.74 -13.89
CA LEU A 260 -6.25 -10.86 -14.60
C LEU A 260 -5.05 -11.40 -13.82
N ALA A 261 -4.22 -10.51 -13.27
CA ALA A 261 -3.06 -10.89 -12.47
C ALA A 261 -3.48 -11.69 -11.22
N LEU A 262 -4.56 -11.31 -10.53
CA LEU A 262 -5.07 -12.06 -9.38
C LEU A 262 -5.45 -13.50 -9.78
N TRP A 263 -6.19 -13.64 -10.87
CA TRP A 263 -6.61 -14.95 -11.37
C TRP A 263 -5.42 -15.82 -11.82
N VAL A 264 -4.44 -15.22 -12.50
CA VAL A 264 -3.24 -15.93 -12.98
C VAL A 264 -2.35 -16.36 -11.81
N VAL A 265 -2.19 -15.52 -10.78
CA VAL A 265 -1.36 -15.86 -9.60
C VAL A 265 -1.92 -17.05 -8.84
N ASP A 266 -3.24 -17.12 -8.67
CA ASP A 266 -3.88 -18.23 -7.96
C ASP A 266 -3.79 -19.54 -8.75
N ARG A 267 -3.76 -19.49 -10.09
CA ARG A 267 -3.77 -20.68 -10.95
C ARG A 267 -2.39 -21.20 -11.37
N PHE A 268 -1.44 -20.30 -11.65
CA PHE A 268 -0.11 -20.64 -12.17
C PHE A 268 1.03 -20.43 -11.16
N GLY A 269 0.70 -19.89 -9.98
CA GLY A 269 1.65 -19.63 -8.92
C GLY A 269 2.49 -18.36 -9.12
N ARG A 270 3.10 -17.90 -8.02
CA ARG A 270 3.77 -16.60 -7.93
C ARG A 270 5.03 -16.47 -8.80
N ARG A 271 5.85 -17.53 -8.88
CA ARG A 271 7.14 -17.50 -9.59
C ARG A 271 6.97 -17.42 -11.10
N MET A 272 6.07 -18.22 -11.67
CA MET A 272 5.82 -18.21 -13.11
C MET A 272 5.19 -16.90 -13.56
N THR A 273 4.24 -16.37 -12.78
CA THR A 273 3.62 -15.07 -13.08
C THR A 273 4.65 -13.95 -13.14
N LEU A 274 5.60 -13.93 -12.20
CA LEU A 274 6.65 -12.91 -12.17
C LEU A 274 7.61 -13.03 -13.37
N MET A 275 8.03 -14.24 -13.73
CA MET A 275 8.91 -14.46 -14.90
C MET A 275 8.22 -14.11 -16.22
N ALA A 276 6.96 -14.53 -16.39
CA ALA A 276 6.18 -14.21 -17.59
C ALA A 276 5.94 -12.69 -17.72
N GLY A 277 5.64 -12.02 -16.60
CA GLY A 277 5.49 -10.56 -16.55
C GLY A 277 6.78 -9.83 -16.91
N SER A 278 7.92 -10.22 -16.34
CA SER A 278 9.22 -9.64 -16.67
C SER A 278 9.57 -9.82 -18.15
N PHE A 279 9.29 -10.99 -18.73
CA PHE A 279 9.54 -11.24 -20.14
C PHE A 279 8.63 -10.38 -21.04
N GLY A 280 7.34 -10.27 -20.71
CA GLY A 280 6.42 -9.40 -21.44
C GLY A 280 6.82 -7.91 -21.39
N MET A 281 7.25 -7.43 -20.22
CA MET A 281 7.79 -6.08 -20.08
C MET A 281 9.05 -5.87 -20.92
N LEU A 282 9.98 -6.83 -20.94
CA LEU A 282 11.19 -6.75 -21.76
C LEU A 282 10.86 -6.57 -23.25
N VAL A 283 9.97 -7.42 -23.79
CA VAL A 283 9.56 -7.34 -25.19
C VAL A 283 8.92 -5.99 -25.49
N THR A 284 8.01 -5.53 -24.64
CA THR A 284 7.28 -4.27 -24.85
C THR A 284 8.21 -3.05 -24.76
N LEU A 285 9.16 -3.04 -23.83
CA LEU A 285 10.15 -1.95 -23.70
C LEU A 285 11.13 -1.93 -24.86
N VAL A 286 11.54 -3.08 -25.39
CA VAL A 286 12.39 -3.13 -26.61
C VAL A 286 11.64 -2.57 -27.81
N ILE A 287 10.35 -2.90 -27.96
CA ILE A 287 9.50 -2.33 -29.02
C ILE A 287 9.39 -0.82 -28.85
N PHE A 288 9.10 -0.34 -27.63
CA PHE A 288 9.00 1.08 -27.34
C PHE A 288 10.30 1.82 -27.67
N ALA A 289 11.46 1.28 -27.28
CA ALA A 289 12.76 1.88 -27.58
C ALA A 289 13.16 1.82 -29.07
N SER A 290 12.54 0.93 -29.85
CA SER A 290 12.84 0.80 -31.29
C SER A 290 11.93 1.65 -32.17
N ILE A 291 10.73 1.98 -31.70
CA ILE A 291 9.69 2.71 -32.46
C ILE A 291 9.54 4.16 -31.98
N GLY A 292 9.77 4.43 -30.69
CA GLY A 292 9.72 5.77 -30.09
C GLY A 292 11.05 6.50 -30.17
#